data_AF-A0A5N5TFJ7-F1
#
_entry.id   AF-A0A5N5TFJ7-F1
#
_cell.length_a   1.000
_cell.length_b   1.000
_cell.length_c   1.000
_cell.angle_alpha   90.00
_cell.angle_beta   90.00
_cell.angle_gamma   90.00
#
_symmetry.space_group_name_H-M   'P 1'
#
loop_
_entity.id
_entity.type
_entity.pdbx_description
1 polymer ?
#
loop_
_entity_poly.entity_id
_entity_poly.type
_entity_poly.pdbx_seq_one_letter_code
_entity_poly.pdbx_strand_id
1 'polypeptide(L)'
;HWECLKNEPSWKEAKTFSSTVQYRFSLDDQCRMEFGDGFELCRTYGIPDPCTFLWCSNSSAPYLCKTKKGPPLEGTICGEN
;
A
#
# COMPACT_ATOMS: atom_id res chain seq x y z
N HIS A 1 -15.15 -21.31 21.63
CA HIS A 1 -15.85 -20.24 22.39
C HIS A 1 -14.82 -19.15 22.65
N TRP A 2 -14.99 -17.97 22.07
CA TRP A 2 -14.00 -16.88 22.09
C TRP A 2 -14.17 -15.99 23.32
N GLU A 3 -14.14 -16.59 24.51
CA GLU A 3 -14.51 -15.87 25.74
C GLU A 3 -13.57 -14.70 26.08
N CYS A 4 -12.32 -14.78 25.66
CA CYS A 4 -11.32 -13.72 25.86
C CYS A 4 -11.49 -12.48 24.97
N LEU A 5 -12.43 -12.50 24.01
CA LEU A 5 -12.77 -11.33 23.18
C LEU A 5 -14.05 -10.63 23.64
N LYS A 6 -14.71 -11.16 24.67
CA LYS A 6 -16.00 -10.63 25.17
C LYS A 6 -15.83 -9.56 26.24
N ASN A 7 -14.68 -9.48 26.90
CA ASN A 7 -14.42 -8.43 27.87
C ASN A 7 -14.11 -7.12 27.16
N GLU A 8 -14.66 -6.02 27.67
CA GLU A 8 -14.39 -4.69 27.15
C GLU A 8 -12.90 -4.32 27.33
N PRO A 9 -12.24 -3.71 26.34
CA PRO A 9 -10.88 -3.22 26.49
C PRO A 9 -10.81 -2.07 27.50
N SER A 10 -9.71 -1.99 28.26
CA SER A 10 -9.46 -0.87 29.17
C SER A 10 -9.03 0.38 28.39
N TRP A 11 -9.83 1.44 28.46
CA TRP A 11 -9.55 2.71 27.76
C TRP A 11 -8.53 3.62 28.47
N LYS A 12 -8.04 3.25 29.67
CA LYS A 12 -7.18 4.12 30.51
C LYS A 12 -5.86 4.52 29.84
N GLU A 13 -5.35 3.70 28.92
CA GLU A 13 -4.10 3.97 28.16
C GLU A 13 -4.33 3.91 26.64
N ALA A 14 -5.59 3.90 26.21
CA ALA A 14 -5.90 3.78 24.80
C ALA A 14 -5.47 5.05 24.06
N LYS A 15 -4.48 4.90 23.18
CA LYS A 15 -4.20 5.90 22.16
C LYS A 15 -5.32 5.85 21.13
N THR A 16 -6.24 6.80 21.18
CA THR A 16 -7.17 7.01 20.06
C THR A 16 -6.37 7.39 18.84
N PHE A 17 -6.50 6.62 17.75
CA PHE A 17 -5.93 6.98 16.47
C PHE A 17 -6.51 8.34 16.08
N SER A 18 -5.67 9.39 16.13
CA SER A 18 -6.06 10.70 15.66
C SER A 18 -6.50 10.56 14.20
N SER A 19 -7.71 11.01 13.89
CA SER A 19 -8.26 11.04 12.52
C SER A 19 -7.39 11.80 11.52
N THR A 20 -6.34 12.47 11.99
CA THR A 20 -5.38 13.25 11.20
C THR A 20 -4.25 12.43 10.57
N VAL A 21 -4.04 11.15 10.95
CA VAL A 21 -3.11 10.30 10.18
C VAL A 21 -3.84 9.76 8.93
N GLN A 22 -4.24 10.68 8.05
CA GLN A 22 -4.64 10.36 6.67
C GLN A 22 -3.40 10.30 5.79
N TYR A 23 -2.39 9.53 6.19
CA TYR A 23 -1.26 9.31 5.30
C TYR A 23 -1.74 8.45 4.15
N ARG A 24 -1.94 9.08 2.99
CA ARG A 24 -2.28 8.37 1.75
C ARG A 24 -1.00 7.80 1.18
N PHE A 25 -0.88 6.49 1.19
CA PHE A 25 0.23 5.81 0.53
C PHE A 25 0.05 5.93 -0.98
N SER A 26 0.97 6.63 -1.63
CA SER A 26 1.06 6.63 -3.09
C SER A 26 1.42 5.23 -3.60
N LEU A 27 1.31 5.03 -4.93
CA LEU A 27 1.79 3.81 -5.56
C LEU A 27 3.31 3.62 -5.35
N ASP A 28 4.07 4.72 -5.39
CA ASP A 28 5.53 4.70 -5.16
C ASP A 28 5.87 4.36 -3.70
N ASP A 29 5.11 4.88 -2.73
CA ASP A 29 5.30 4.52 -1.32
C ASP A 29 5.06 3.03 -1.10
N GLN A 30 4.02 2.47 -1.73
CA GLN A 30 3.73 1.04 -1.64
C GLN A 30 4.81 0.21 -2.32
N CYS A 31 5.32 0.63 -3.48
CA CYS A 31 6.44 -0.05 -4.13
C CYS A 31 7.69 -0.10 -3.26
N ARG A 32 8.03 1.02 -2.60
CA ARG A 32 9.13 1.09 -1.63
C ARG A 32 8.90 0.17 -0.43
N MET A 33 7.68 0.11 0.10
CA MET A 33 7.34 -0.75 1.24
C MET A 33 7.41 -2.25 0.92
N GLU A 34 6.99 -2.63 -0.30
CA GLU A 34 6.94 -4.04 -0.72
C GLU A 34 8.29 -4.57 -1.20
N PHE A 35 9.05 -3.76 -1.93
CA PHE A 35 10.27 -4.21 -2.63
C PHE A 35 11.56 -3.53 -2.17
N GLY A 36 11.48 -2.49 -1.32
CA GLY A 36 12.61 -1.79 -0.75
C GLY A 36 12.96 -0.48 -1.47
N ASP A 37 14.03 0.17 -0.98
CA ASP A 37 14.46 1.47 -1.49
C ASP A 37 14.83 1.42 -2.98
N GLY A 38 14.47 2.49 -3.69
CA GLY A 38 14.68 2.63 -5.12
C GLY A 38 13.63 1.92 -5.99
N PHE A 39 12.64 1.25 -5.40
CA PHE A 39 11.46 0.78 -6.13
C PHE A 39 10.37 1.85 -6.18
N GLU A 40 9.82 2.04 -7.37
CA GLU A 40 8.72 2.97 -7.69
C GLU A 40 7.74 2.28 -8.64
N LEU A 41 6.60 2.93 -8.92
CA LEU A 41 5.60 2.45 -9.87
C LEU A 41 6.26 2.18 -11.22
N CYS A 42 6.08 0.98 -11.74
CA CYS A 42 6.56 0.61 -13.06
C CYS A 42 5.73 1.33 -14.14
N ARG A 43 6.41 2.17 -14.94
CA ARG A 43 5.81 2.95 -16.03
C ARG A 43 6.13 2.39 -17.42
N THR A 44 6.55 1.13 -17.49
CA THR A 44 6.88 0.47 -18.75
C THR A 44 5.60 0.24 -19.56
N TYR A 45 5.70 0.32 -20.89
CA TYR A 45 4.57 0.11 -21.80
C TYR A 45 3.98 -1.30 -21.67
N GLY A 46 2.65 -1.40 -21.73
CA GLY A 46 1.94 -2.69 -21.65
C GLY A 46 1.68 -3.20 -20.23
N ILE A 47 2.00 -2.42 -19.21
CA ILE A 47 1.63 -2.74 -17.82
C ILE A 47 0.10 -2.58 -17.65
N PRO A 48 -0.58 -3.55 -17.01
CA PRO A 48 -2.00 -3.47 -16.69
C PRO A 48 -2.35 -2.24 -15.86
N ASP A 49 -3.64 -1.90 -15.81
CA ASP A 49 -4.16 -0.82 -14.98
C ASP A 49 -3.61 -0.90 -13.54
N PRO A 50 -2.90 0.16 -13.05
CA PRO A 50 -2.31 0.18 -11.72
C PRO A 50 -3.32 0.03 -10.57
N CYS A 51 -4.63 0.24 -10.82
CA CYS A 51 -5.67 -0.03 -9.84
C CYS A 51 -5.96 -1.54 -9.65
N THR A 52 -5.57 -2.39 -10.60
CA THR A 52 -5.80 -3.84 -10.55
C THR A 52 -4.65 -4.61 -9.90
N PHE A 53 -3.42 -4.24 -10.26
CA PHE A 53 -2.19 -4.85 -9.77
C PHE A 53 -1.12 -3.80 -9.57
N LEU A 54 -0.47 -3.80 -8.41
CA LEU A 54 0.69 -2.95 -8.18
C LEU A 54 1.92 -3.55 -8.86
N TRP A 55 2.43 -2.85 -9.88
CA TRP A 55 3.68 -3.18 -10.57
C TRP A 55 4.77 -2.17 -10.21
N CYS A 56 5.94 -2.66 -9.83
CA CYS A 56 7.04 -1.84 -9.34
C CYS A 56 8.34 -2.17 -10.09
N SER A 57 9.16 -1.16 -10.37
CA SER A 57 10.48 -1.31 -10.97
C SER A 57 11.53 -0.62 -10.10
N ASN A 58 12.75 -1.15 -10.08
CA ASN A 58 13.86 -0.46 -9.44
C ASN A 58 14.43 0.60 -10.39
N SER A 59 14.83 1.75 -9.87
CA SER A 59 15.45 2.84 -10.66
C SER A 59 16.70 2.40 -11.43
N SER A 60 17.45 1.40 -10.93
CA SER A 60 18.60 0.80 -11.63
C SER A 60 18.21 -0.12 -12.80
N ALA A 61 16.98 -0.62 -12.83
CA ALA A 61 16.46 -1.54 -13.83
C ALA A 61 14.98 -1.22 -14.17
N PRO A 62 14.70 -0.07 -14.81
CA PRO A 62 13.34 0.47 -14.98
C PRO A 62 12.42 -0.41 -15.86
N TYR A 63 13.01 -1.26 -16.69
CA TYR A 63 12.29 -2.19 -17.58
C TYR A 63 11.96 -3.53 -16.92
N LEU A 64 12.49 -3.81 -15.72
CA LEU A 64 12.23 -5.05 -14.99
C LEU A 64 11.19 -4.81 -13.90
N CYS A 65 9.95 -5.15 -14.21
CA CYS A 65 8.82 -4.92 -13.30
C CYS A 65 8.48 -6.17 -12.50
N LYS A 66 8.29 -5.99 -11.20
CA LYS A 66 7.83 -6.99 -10.23
C LYS A 66 6.42 -6.61 -9.79
N THR A 67 5.59 -7.59 -9.45
CA THR A 67 4.22 -7.33 -9.01
C THR A 67 3.95 -7.92 -7.64
N LYS A 68 3.23 -7.16 -6.81
CA LYS A 68 2.46 -7.73 -5.72
C LYS A 68 1.16 -8.25 -6.35
N LYS A 69 0.82 -9.53 -6.14
CA LYS A 69 -0.38 -10.18 -6.72
C LYS A 69 -1.70 -9.67 -6.13
N GLY A 70 -1.88 -8.36 -6.01
CA GLY A 70 -3.06 -7.71 -5.49
C GLY A 70 -3.08 -6.22 -5.83
N PRO A 71 -4.24 -5.57 -5.64
CA PRO A 71 -4.40 -4.15 -5.89
C PRO A 71 -3.60 -3.32 -4.87
N PRO A 72 -3.40 -2.02 -5.16
CA PRO A 72 -2.97 -1.06 -4.16
C PRO A 72 -3.93 -1.02 -2.95
N LEU A 73 -3.46 -0.44 -1.84
CA LEU A 73 -4.29 -0.19 -0.67
C LEU A 73 -5.54 0.61 -1.03
N GLU A 74 -6.66 0.32 -0.35
CA GLU A 74 -7.90 1.07 -0.54
C GLU A 74 -7.69 2.57 -0.27
N GLY A 75 -8.21 3.41 -1.16
CA GLY A 75 -8.04 4.86 -1.10
C GLY A 75 -6.74 5.39 -1.73
N THR A 76 -5.86 4.53 -2.25
CA THR A 76 -4.74 4.96 -3.09
C THR A 76 -5.25 5.49 -4.43
N ILE A 77 -4.75 6.67 -4.82
CA ILE A 77 -5.01 7.24 -6.13
C ILE A 77 -4.17 6.48 -7.17
N CYS A 78 -4.82 5.80 -8.10
CA CYS A 78 -4.17 4.94 -9.09
C CYS A 78 -4.50 5.30 -10.56
N GLY A 79 -5.50 6.14 -10.81
CA GLY A 79 -5.87 6.58 -12.16
C GLY A 79 -6.42 8.00 -12.16
N GLU A 80 -6.82 8.47 -13.33
CA GLU A 80 -7.62 9.71 -13.45
C GLU A 80 -9.02 9.48 -12.86
N ASN A 81 -9.56 10.50 -12.20
CA ASN A 81 -10.91 10.47 -11.61
C ASN A 81 -12.00 10.66 -12.67
#